data_AF-A0A935LT66-F1
#
_entry.id   AF-A0A935LT66-F1
#
_cell.length_a   1.000
_cell.length_b   1.000
_cell.length_c   1.000
_cell.angle_alpha   90.00
_cell.angle_beta   90.00
_cell.angle_gamma   90.00
#
_symmetry.space_group_name_H-M   'P 1'
#
loop_
_entity.id
_entity.type
_entity.pdbx_description
1 polymer ?
#
loop_
_entity_poly.entity_id
_entity_poly.type
_entity_poly.pdbx_seq_one_letter_code
_entity_poly.pdbx_strand_id
1 'polypeptide(L)' 'MNFINFIQKFFSKNETVNKAPFVILNKDTEIIEYDSIETAIADLEKDPDIPSYKIEKIRASFDHLKNAGKIKIKNGEIVK' A
#
# COMPACT_ATOMS: atom_id res chain seq x y z
N MET A 1 -29.68 4.06 -6.45
CA MET A 1 -28.94 3.84 -5.18
C MET A 1 -27.74 4.78 -5.21
N ASN A 2 -27.72 5.83 -4.39
CA ASN A 2 -26.77 6.94 -4.53
C ASN A 2 -25.34 6.50 -4.19
N PHE A 3 -24.40 6.72 -5.11
CA PHE A 3 -22.97 6.41 -4.97
C PHE A 3 -22.37 6.97 -3.67
N ILE A 4 -22.83 8.15 -3.25
CA ILE A 4 -22.42 8.78 -1.99
C ILE A 4 -22.83 7.94 -0.76
N ASN A 5 -24.01 7.31 -0.79
CA ASN A 5 -24.48 6.46 0.31
C ASN A 5 -23.73 5.13 0.37
N PHE A 6 -23.25 4.63 -0.78
CA PHE A 6 -22.40 3.45 -0.86
C PHE A 6 -21.03 3.71 -0.23
N ILE A 7 -20.43 4.84 -0.56
CA ILE A 7 -19.15 5.30 0.00
C ILE A 7 -19.27 5.55 1.52
N GLN A 8 -20.33 6.24 1.96
CA GLN A 8 -20.56 6.45 3.39
C GLN A 8 -20.74 5.14 4.17
N LYS A 9 -21.40 4.13 3.60
CA LYS A 9 -21.51 2.79 4.20
C LYS A 9 -20.17 2.06 4.29
N PHE A 10 -19.26 2.29 3.34
CA PHE A 10 -17.93 1.68 3.33
C PHE A 10 -17.00 2.26 4.41
N PHE A 11 -17.15 3.57 4.70
CA PHE A 11 -16.35 4.26 5.72
C PHE A 11 -17.01 4.33 7.10
N SER A 12 -18.33 4.17 7.18
CA SER A 12 -19.07 4.20 8.44
C SER A 12 -19.25 2.79 8.99
N LYS A 13 -18.30 2.40 9.84
CA LYS A 13 -18.42 1.37 10.88
C LYS A 13 -18.46 -0.08 10.38
N ASN A 14 -17.36 -0.81 10.60
CA ASN A 14 -17.34 -1.80 11.68
C ASN A 14 -15.90 -2.19 12.06
N GLU A 15 -15.71 -2.27 13.37
CA GLU A 15 -14.51 -2.63 14.10
C GLU A 15 -14.15 -4.11 13.86
N THR A 16 -13.56 -4.44 12.73
CA THR A 16 -12.71 -5.62 12.60
C THR A 16 -11.55 -5.27 11.69
N VAL A 17 -10.48 -4.81 12.33
CA VAL A 17 -9.11 -4.86 11.79
C VAL A 17 -8.90 -6.25 11.20
N ASN A 18 -8.42 -6.36 9.95
CA ASN A 18 -7.28 -7.24 9.65
C ASN A 18 -6.79 -7.31 8.20
N LYS A 19 -7.31 -6.52 7.26
CA LYS A 19 -6.58 -6.16 6.03
C LYS A 19 -7.42 -5.14 5.28
N ALA A 20 -7.03 -3.87 5.33
CA ALA A 20 -7.58 -2.89 4.40
C ALA A 20 -6.84 -3.08 3.07
N PRO A 21 -7.50 -3.54 1.99
CA PRO A 21 -6.86 -3.64 0.69
C PRO A 21 -6.60 -2.23 0.14
N PHE A 22 -5.42 -2.02 -0.45
CA PHE A 22 -5.11 -0.80 -1.20
C PHE A 22 -5.46 -1.04 -2.66
N VAL A 23 -6.39 -0.25 -3.20
CA VAL A 23 -6.82 -0.32 -4.60
C VAL A 23 -6.15 0.82 -5.37
N ILE A 24 -5.27 0.48 -6.32
CA ILE A 24 -4.68 1.45 -7.26
C ILE A 24 -5.53 1.42 -8.53
N LEU A 25 -6.27 2.49 -8.79
CA LEU A 25 -7.16 2.60 -9.95
C LEU A 25 -6.43 3.27 -11.12
N ASN A 26 -5.98 2.48 -12.09
CA ASN A 26 -5.64 2.97 -13.43
C ASN A 26 -6.80 2.64 -14.39
N LYS A 27 -7.11 3.58 -15.30
CA LYS A 27 -8.34 3.56 -16.11
C LYS A 27 -8.46 2.38 -17.11
N ASP A 28 -7.37 1.68 -17.41
CA ASP A 28 -7.30 0.75 -18.54
C ASP A 28 -6.66 -0.62 -18.22
N THR A 29 -6.45 -0.98 -16.95
CA THR A 29 -5.67 -2.19 -16.59
C THR A 29 -6.45 -3.23 -15.80
N GLU A 30 -6.13 -4.49 -16.07
CA GLU A 30 -6.53 -5.67 -15.28
C GLU A 30 -6.20 -5.43 -13.79
N ILE A 31 -7.19 -5.61 -12.91
CA ILE A 31 -7.03 -5.36 -11.48
C ILE A 31 -6.24 -6.52 -10.89
N ILE A 32 -4.96 -6.28 -10.56
CA ILE A 32 -4.11 -7.24 -9.87
C ILE A 32 -4.18 -6.94 -8.37
N GLU A 33 -4.74 -7.86 -7.59
CA GLU A 33 -4.74 -7.79 -6.13
C GLU A 33 -3.47 -8.43 -5.58
N TYR A 34 -2.73 -7.69 -4.76
CA TYR A 34 -1.52 -8.18 -4.11
C TYR A 34 -1.81 -8.62 -2.68
N ASP A 35 -1.42 -9.86 -2.36
CA ASP A 35 -1.57 -10.41 -1.00
C ASP A 35 -0.59 -9.82 0.01
N SER A 36 0.54 -9.29 -0.47
CA SER A 36 1.61 -8.69 0.33
C SER A 36 2.34 -7.57 -0.41
N ILE A 37 2.98 -6.67 0.36
CA ILE A 37 3.83 -5.60 -0.20
C ILE A 37 5.07 -6.21 -0.85
N GLU A 38 5.62 -7.31 -0.30
CA GLU A 38 6.73 -8.03 -0.92
C GLU A 38 6.41 -8.54 -2.33
N THR A 39 5.18 -9.03 -2.55
CA THR A 39 4.72 -9.46 -3.89
C THR A 39 4.71 -8.28 -4.86
N ALA A 40 4.19 -7.13 -4.42
CA ALA A 40 4.17 -5.92 -5.24
C ALA A 40 5.59 -5.44 -5.59
N ILE A 41 6.52 -5.46 -4.62
CA ILE A 41 7.93 -5.10 -4.87
C ILE A 41 8.58 -6.07 -5.86
N ALA A 42 8.34 -7.38 -5.74
CA ALA A 42 8.91 -8.38 -6.63
C ALA A 42 8.45 -8.23 -8.09
N ASP A 43 7.24 -7.71 -8.32
CA ASP A 43 6.77 -7.41 -9.67
C ASP A 43 7.37 -6.12 -10.22
N LEU A 44 7.58 -5.10 -9.37
CA LEU A 44 8.35 -3.91 -9.75
C LEU A 44 9.81 -4.28 -10.10
N GLU A 45 10.43 -5.24 -9.40
CA GLU A 45 11.80 -5.74 -9.66
C GLU A 45 11.96 -6.37 -11.05
N LYS A 46 10.88 -6.90 -11.64
CA LYS A 46 10.88 -7.51 -12.97
C LYS A 46 10.59 -6.51 -14.09
N ASP A 47 10.15 -5.30 -13.75
CA ASP A 47 9.79 -4.28 -14.72
C ASP A 47 11.05 -3.59 -15.27
N PRO A 48 11.37 -3.76 -16.57
CA PRO A 48 12.56 -3.16 -17.18
C PRO A 48 12.50 -1.62 -17.28
N ASP A 49 11.30 -1.04 -17.20
CA ASP A 49 11.09 0.41 -17.30
C ASP A 49 11.29 1.12 -15.95
N ILE A 50 11.43 0.37 -14.86
CA ILE A 50 11.66 0.90 -13.53
C ILE A 50 13.15 0.85 -13.18
N PRO A 51 13.78 1.99 -12.91
CA PRO A 51 15.18 2.00 -12.48
C PRO A 51 15.37 1.26 -11.15
N SER A 52 16.35 0.35 -11.11
CA SER A 52 16.67 -0.48 -9.94
C SER A 52 16.87 0.33 -8.66
N TYR A 53 17.52 1.51 -8.74
CA TYR A 53 17.76 2.38 -7.58
C TYR A 53 16.47 2.83 -6.87
N LYS A 54 15.35 2.97 -7.60
CA LYS A 54 14.05 3.33 -6.99
C LYS A 54 13.51 2.17 -6.18
N ILE A 55 13.64 0.97 -6.74
CA ILE A 55 13.17 -0.27 -6.13
C ILE A 55 13.98 -0.58 -4.86
N GLU A 56 15.31 -0.39 -4.92
CA GLU A 56 16.18 -0.52 -3.75
C GLU A 56 15.79 0.41 -2.61
N LYS A 57 15.43 1.68 -2.90
CA LYS A 57 14.94 2.61 -1.88
C LYS A 57 13.62 2.16 -1.25
N ILE A 58 12.70 1.62 -2.05
CA ILE A 58 11.42 1.09 -1.57
C ILE A 58 11.68 -0.13 -0.68
N ARG A 59 12.52 -1.06 -1.12
CA ARG A 59 12.93 -2.26 -0.38
C ARG A 59 13.54 -1.90 0.97
N ALA A 60 14.52 -1.00 0.98
CA ALA A 60 15.18 -0.55 2.20
C ALA A 60 14.21 0.15 3.17
N SER A 61 13.28 0.97 2.64
CA SER A 61 12.25 1.62 3.47
C SER A 61 11.32 0.59 4.08
N PHE A 62 10.86 -0.38 3.29
CA PHE A 62 9.98 -1.45 3.75
C PHE A 62 10.68 -2.34 4.81
N ASP A 63 11.93 -2.72 4.58
CA ASP A 63 12.72 -3.49 5.55
C ASP A 63 12.92 -2.70 6.86
N HIS A 64 13.13 -1.39 6.78
CA HIS A 64 13.19 -0.54 7.97
C HIS A 64 11.86 -0.55 8.73
N LEU A 65 10.71 -0.42 8.04
CA LEU A 65 9.39 -0.46 8.67
C LEU A 65 9.10 -1.84 9.29
N LYS A 66 9.46 -2.92 8.61
CA LYS A 66 9.24 -4.31 9.05
C LYS A 66 10.05 -4.66 10.30
N ASN A 67 11.28 -4.17 10.37
CA ASN A 67 12.19 -4.45 11.47
C ASN A 67 12.09 -3.43 12.62
N ALA A 68 11.43 -2.29 12.39
CA ALA A 68 11.22 -1.30 13.44
C ALA A 68 10.17 -1.79 14.43
N GLY A 69 10.61 -2.20 15.63
CA GLY A 69 9.70 -2.64 16.70
C GLY A 69 8.71 -1.56 17.17
N LYS A 70 8.99 -0.29 16.89
CA LYS A 70 8.04 0.82 17.08
C LYS A 70 8.37 1.98 16.14
N ILE A 71 7.35 2.49 15.46
CA ILE A 71 7.45 3.63 14.55
C ILE A 71 6.50 4.70 15.07
N LYS A 72 6.98 5.93 15.21
CA LYS A 72 6.12 7.07 15.51
C LYS A 72 5.94 7.87 14.23
N ILE A 73 4.70 8.16 13.90
CA ILE A 73 4.35 8.97 12.74
C ILE A 73 3.64 10.22 13.24
N LYS A 74 4.09 11.40 12.79
CA LYS A 74 3.44 12.69 13.08
C LYS A 74 3.32 13.46 11.78
N ASN A 75 2.10 13.84 11.41
CA ASN A 75 1.78 14.57 10.18
C ASN A 75 2.30 13.90 8.88
N GLY A 76 2.31 12.57 8.84
CA GLY A 76 2.79 11.82 7.67
C GLY A 76 4.31 11.60 7.62
N GLU A 77 5.07 12.11 8.59
CA GLU A 77 6.51 11.91 8.69
C GLU A 77 6.88 10.93 9.82
N ILE A 78 7.93 10.13 9.60
CA ILE A 78 8.50 9.26 10.63
C ILE A 78 9.33 10.12 11.60
N VAL A 79 8.97 10.10 12.88
CA VAL A 79 9.65 10.85 13.94
C VAL A 79 10.37 9.89 14.91
N LYS A 80 11.55 10.28 15.41
CA LYS A 80 12.32 9.51 16.40
C LYS A 80 11.62 9.48 17.78
#